data_AF-A0A0F9DJC0-F1
#
_entry.id   AF-A0A0F9DJC0-F1
#
_cell.length_a   1.000
_cell.length_b   1.000
_cell.length_c   1.000
_cell.angle_alpha   90.00
_cell.angle_beta   90.00
_cell.angle_gamma   90.00
#
_symmetry.space_group_name_H-M   'P 1'
#
loop_
_entity.id
_entity.type
_entity.pdbx_description
1 polymer ?
#
loop_
_entity_poly.entity_id
_entity_poly.type
_entity_poly.pdbx_seq_one_letter_code
_entity_poly.pdbx_strand_id
1 'polypeptide(L)'
;MSNLFVKKVEKITQTDQSSRKYPKNIVSDPKTVKKIMRVLGDADSSKVINYLLSNTNTIQNIAKKTHIPSTSGYRKIEELIDLGMIVQNGYNISRVTGRKIKKYYSPFKSISIVIES
;
A
#
# COMPACT_ATOMS: atom_id res chain seq x y z
N MET A 1 2.13 15.22 17.18
CA MET A 1 3.29 14.48 16.62
C MET A 1 3.10 14.33 15.12
N SER A 2 3.76 15.16 14.33
CA SER A 2 3.64 15.20 12.87
C SER A 2 4.22 13.93 12.24
N ASN A 3 3.40 13.21 11.47
CA ASN A 3 3.77 12.00 10.73
C ASN A 3 4.95 12.30 9.78
N LEU A 4 6.04 11.54 9.93
CA LEU A 4 7.26 11.63 9.12
C LEU A 4 7.00 11.41 7.62
N PHE A 5 5.86 10.79 7.28
CA PHE A 5 5.40 10.58 5.90
C PHE A 5 4.92 11.88 5.24
N VAL A 6 4.28 12.79 5.98
CA VAL A 6 3.76 14.07 5.43
C VAL A 6 4.93 14.96 5.00
N LYS A 7 6.00 15.03 5.81
CA LYS A 7 7.18 15.86 5.52
C LYS A 7 8.02 15.40 4.33
N LYS A 8 7.97 14.12 3.95
CA LYS A 8 8.81 13.60 2.86
C LYS A 8 8.19 13.79 1.47
N VAL A 9 6.87 14.00 1.41
CA VAL A 9 6.12 14.15 0.15
C VAL A 9 5.95 15.63 -0.24
N GLU A 10 6.19 16.58 0.67
CA GLU A 10 6.01 18.03 0.43
C GLU A 10 6.98 18.65 -0.60
N LYS A 11 8.01 17.94 -1.08
CA LYS A 11 9.04 18.54 -1.95
C LYS A 11 8.92 18.27 -3.45
N ILE A 12 7.85 17.64 -3.92
CA ILE A 12 7.64 17.40 -5.36
C ILE A 12 6.19 17.72 -5.71
N THR A 13 5.91 18.98 -6.05
CA THR A 13 4.62 19.37 -6.61
C THR A 13 4.86 20.43 -7.68
N GLN A 14 4.83 20.01 -8.94
CA GLN A 14 4.54 20.90 -10.06
C GLN A 14 3.04 20.75 -10.34
N THR A 15 2.29 21.79 -10.00
CA THR A 15 0.84 21.83 -10.16
C THR A 15 0.52 22.30 -11.57
N ASP A 16 0.14 21.39 -12.46
CA ASP A 16 -0.44 21.75 -13.74
C ASP A 16 -1.97 21.86 -13.60
N GLN A 17 -2.48 23.06 -13.86
CA GLN A 17 -3.87 23.45 -13.64
C GLN A 17 -4.69 23.24 -14.92
N SER A 18 -5.00 22.00 -15.28
CA SER A 18 -6.13 21.77 -16.18
C SER A 18 -6.73 20.36 -15.99
N SER A 19 -8.02 20.34 -15.62
CA SER A 19 -8.92 19.19 -15.80
C SER A 19 -8.56 17.87 -15.06
N ARG A 20 -8.97 17.73 -13.78
CA ARG A 20 -9.72 16.59 -13.19
C ARG A 20 -9.73 16.67 -11.65
N LYS A 21 -10.79 16.14 -11.04
CA LYS A 21 -11.28 16.24 -9.66
C LYS A 21 -10.33 15.88 -8.49
N TYR A 22 -9.04 15.64 -8.73
CA TYR A 22 -8.04 15.30 -7.71
C TYR A 22 -6.70 15.94 -8.05
N PRO A 23 -5.93 16.44 -7.07
CA PRO A 23 -4.59 16.93 -7.31
C PRO A 23 -3.72 15.81 -7.92
N LYS A 24 -3.10 16.09 -9.06
CA LYS A 24 -2.17 15.17 -9.72
C LYS A 24 -0.85 15.17 -8.96
N ASN A 25 -0.71 14.26 -8.00
CA ASN A 25 0.57 14.02 -7.34
C ASN A 25 1.41 13.09 -8.23
N ILE A 26 2.55 13.59 -8.71
CA ILE A 26 3.46 12.85 -9.59
C ILE A 26 4.66 12.37 -8.78
N VAL A 27 4.93 11.07 -8.83
CA VAL A 27 6.15 10.47 -8.28
C VAL A 27 7.16 10.32 -9.41
N SER A 28 8.21 11.15 -9.40
CA SER A 28 9.23 11.17 -10.45
C SER A 28 10.58 10.57 -10.04
N ASP A 29 10.78 10.25 -8.75
CA ASP A 29 12.02 9.60 -8.29
C ASP A 29 12.16 8.21 -8.93
N PRO A 30 13.19 7.95 -9.76
CA PRO A 30 13.30 6.69 -10.50
C PRO A 30 13.38 5.46 -9.60
N LYS A 31 13.99 5.59 -8.41
CA LYS A 31 14.10 4.48 -7.45
C LYS A 31 12.73 4.12 -6.89
N THR A 32 11.93 5.12 -6.52
CA THR A 32 10.57 4.94 -6.02
C THR A 32 9.67 4.38 -7.12
N VAL A 33 9.71 4.97 -8.33
CA VAL A 33 8.94 4.48 -9.48
C VAL A 33 9.27 3.01 -9.78
N LYS A 34 10.55 2.64 -9.81
CA LYS A 34 10.98 1.26 -10.04
C LYS A 34 10.45 0.31 -8.97
N LYS A 35 10.46 0.71 -7.69
CA LYS A 35 9.89 -0.11 -6.61
C LYS A 35 8.37 -0.28 -6.74
N ILE A 36 7.66 0.81 -7.01
CA ILE A 36 6.20 0.78 -7.23
C ILE A 36 5.87 -0.15 -8.39
N MET A 37 6.53 0.01 -9.54
CA MET A 37 6.30 -0.82 -10.72
C MET A 37 6.63 -2.30 -10.44
N ARG A 38 7.72 -2.58 -9.72
CA ARG A 38 8.06 -3.95 -9.32
C ARG A 38 6.96 -4.60 -8.48
N VAL A 39 6.43 -3.87 -7.49
CA VAL A 39 5.38 -4.38 -6.61
C VAL A 39 4.08 -4.59 -7.36
N LEU A 40 3.69 -3.66 -8.23
CA LEU A 40 2.47 -3.81 -9.04
C LEU A 40 2.59 -4.90 -10.11
N GLY A 41 3.80 -5.18 -10.58
CA GLY A 41 4.08 -6.29 -11.50
C GLY A 41 4.20 -7.66 -10.81
N ASP A 42 4.34 -7.71 -9.48
CA ASP A 42 4.44 -8.94 -8.72
C ASP A 42 3.04 -9.50 -8.41
N ALA A 43 2.74 -10.71 -8.90
CA ALA A 43 1.41 -11.29 -8.80
C ALA A 43 0.90 -11.41 -7.35
N ASP A 44 1.77 -11.77 -6.40
CA ASP A 44 1.38 -11.92 -5.00
C ASP A 44 1.13 -10.58 -4.33
N SER A 45 1.99 -9.60 -4.56
CA SER A 45 1.83 -8.25 -4.02
C SER A 45 0.57 -7.58 -4.59
N SER A 46 0.29 -7.78 -5.87
CA SER A 46 -0.93 -7.30 -6.52
C SER A 46 -2.19 -7.97 -5.95
N LYS A 47 -2.18 -9.26 -5.63
CA LYS A 47 -3.29 -9.91 -4.91
C LYS A 47 -3.52 -9.27 -3.54
N VAL A 48 -2.45 -8.98 -2.79
CA VAL A 48 -2.53 -8.31 -1.48
C VAL A 48 -3.12 -6.92 -1.60
N ILE A 49 -2.61 -6.09 -2.51
CA ILE A 49 -3.12 -4.73 -2.69
C ILE A 49 -4.58 -4.77 -3.11
N ASN A 50 -4.94 -5.56 -4.13
CA ASN A 50 -6.31 -5.64 -4.63
C ASN A 50 -7.30 -6.10 -3.56
N TYR A 51 -6.90 -7.06 -2.72
CA TYR A 51 -7.70 -7.44 -1.56
C TYR A 51 -7.91 -6.24 -0.60
N LEU A 52 -6.85 -5.49 -0.31
CA LEU A 52 -6.87 -4.38 0.66
C LEU A 52 -7.44 -3.05 0.13
N LEU A 53 -7.73 -2.93 -1.16
CA LEU A 53 -8.49 -1.80 -1.72
C LEU A 53 -9.91 -1.71 -1.13
N SER A 54 -10.51 -2.86 -0.79
CA SER A 54 -11.88 -2.95 -0.28
C SER A 54 -11.98 -3.61 1.11
N ASN A 55 -10.85 -3.97 1.72
CA ASN A 55 -10.83 -4.71 2.98
C ASN A 55 -9.83 -4.12 3.96
N THR A 56 -10.12 -4.25 5.26
CA THR A 56 -9.19 -3.94 6.36
C THR A 56 -8.96 -5.21 7.18
N ASN A 57 -7.72 -5.70 7.26
CA ASN A 57 -7.47 -6.98 7.92
C ASN A 57 -6.06 -7.11 8.53
N THR A 58 -5.86 -8.13 9.35
CA THR A 58 -4.55 -8.45 9.96
C THR A 58 -3.62 -9.11 8.94
N ILE A 59 -2.30 -8.99 9.12
CA ILE A 59 -1.31 -9.62 8.21
C ILE A 59 -1.55 -11.12 8.03
N GLN A 60 -1.82 -11.83 9.13
CA GLN A 60 -2.12 -13.26 9.09
C GLN A 60 -3.34 -13.57 8.23
N ASN A 61 -4.42 -12.79 8.36
CA ASN A 61 -5.62 -13.00 7.57
C ASN A 61 -5.45 -12.56 6.11
N ILE A 62 -4.69 -11.49 5.85
CA ILE A 62 -4.31 -11.08 4.50
C ILE A 62 -3.62 -12.25 3.81
N ALA A 63 -2.56 -12.77 4.42
CA ALA A 63 -1.78 -13.87 3.85
C ALA A 63 -2.65 -15.11 3.58
N LYS A 64 -3.55 -15.43 4.51
CA LYS A 64 -4.51 -16.53 4.35
C LYS A 64 -5.50 -16.30 3.22
N LYS A 65 -6.04 -15.09 3.07
CA LYS A 65 -7.09 -14.77 2.08
C LYS A 65 -6.53 -14.60 0.67
N THR A 66 -5.30 -14.12 0.56
CA THR A 66 -4.64 -13.91 -0.74
C THR A 66 -3.80 -15.10 -1.19
N HIS A 67 -3.69 -16.13 -0.36
CA HIS A 67 -2.97 -17.38 -0.64
C HIS A 67 -1.51 -17.14 -1.02
N ILE A 68 -0.87 -16.15 -0.40
CA ILE A 68 0.56 -15.88 -0.62
C ILE A 68 1.40 -16.90 0.16
N PRO A 69 2.52 -17.38 -0.40
CA PRO A 69 3.41 -18.31 0.30
C PRO A 69 3.91 -17.73 1.62
N SER A 70 3.93 -18.54 2.68
CA SER A 70 4.31 -18.10 4.04
C SER A 70 5.74 -17.55 4.12
N THR A 71 6.67 -18.15 3.37
CA THR A 71 8.10 -17.78 3.36
C THR A 71 8.37 -16.41 2.72
N SER A 72 7.51 -15.94 1.81
CA SER A 72 7.69 -14.66 1.11
C SER A 72 6.60 -13.63 1.44
N GLY A 73 5.46 -14.06 1.95
CA GLY A 73 4.27 -13.24 2.13
C GLY A 73 4.47 -12.10 3.12
N TYR A 74 5.09 -12.37 4.27
CA TYR A 74 5.40 -11.31 5.25
C TYR A 74 6.33 -10.25 4.65
N ARG A 75 7.40 -10.66 3.96
CA ARG A 75 8.33 -9.73 3.30
C ARG A 75 7.63 -8.85 2.26
N LYS A 76 6.72 -9.41 1.47
CA LYS A 76 5.94 -8.66 0.47
C LYS A 76 4.99 -7.66 1.15
N ILE A 77 4.36 -8.04 2.26
CA ILE A 77 3.48 -7.15 3.03
C ILE A 77 4.29 -6.00 3.65
N GLU A 78 5.46 -6.25 4.23
CA GLU A 78 6.35 -5.20 4.74
C GLU A 78 6.77 -4.24 3.62
N GLU A 79 7.11 -4.75 2.44
CA GLU A 79 7.44 -3.91 1.28
C GLU A 79 6.28 -2.99 0.87
N LEU A 80 5.04 -3.47 0.96
CA LEU A 80 3.84 -2.66 0.71
C LEU A 80 3.63 -1.58 1.77
N ILE A 81 3.92 -1.88 3.04
CA ILE A 81 3.87 -0.90 4.14
C ILE A 81 4.92 0.18 3.92
N ASP A 82 6.16 -0.21 3.60
CA ASP A 82 7.28 0.72 3.36
C ASP A 82 7.01 1.69 2.21
N LEU A 83 6.33 1.22 1.16
CA LEU A 83 5.94 2.05 0.02
C LEU A 83 4.68 2.91 0.29
N GLY A 84 4.02 2.74 1.44
CA GLY A 84 2.76 3.40 1.74
C GLY A 84 1.57 2.90 0.91
N MET A 85 1.72 1.75 0.23
CA MET A 85 0.65 1.11 -0.55
C MET A 85 -0.45 0.54 0.35
N ILE A 86 -0.08 0.18 1.58
CA ILE A 86 -0.98 -0.18 2.65
C ILE A 86 -0.53 0.50 3.94
N VAL A 87 -1.48 0.85 4.80
CA VAL A 87 -1.21 1.55 6.05
C VAL A 87 -1.99 0.92 7.20
N GLN A 88 -1.44 1.03 8.41
CA GLN A 88 -2.09 0.51 9.61
C GLN A 88 -3.35 1.34 9.93
N ASN A 89 -4.48 0.67 10.17
CA ASN A 89 -5.69 1.30 10.70
C ASN A 89 -6.42 0.36 11.66
N GLY A 90 -6.46 0.75 12.93
CA GLY A 90 -7.10 -0.02 13.99
C GLY A 90 -6.37 -1.31 14.37
N TYR A 91 -7.04 -2.12 15.17
CA TYR A 91 -6.55 -3.38 15.69
C TYR A 91 -7.70 -4.36 15.98
N ASN A 92 -7.38 -5.64 16.10
CA ASN A 92 -8.20 -6.65 16.77
C ASN A 92 -7.58 -7.02 18.12
N ILE A 93 -8.40 -7.44 19.08
CA ILE A 93 -7.90 -8.10 20.28
C ILE A 93 -7.87 -9.61 20.02
N SER A 94 -6.70 -10.21 20.19
CA SER A 94 -6.55 -11.67 20.13
C SER A 94 -7.39 -12.32 21.22
N ARG A 95 -8.32 -13.20 20.85
CA ARG A 95 -9.12 -13.95 21.83
C ARG A 95 -8.26 -14.93 22.66
N VAL A 96 -7.14 -15.39 22.11
CA VAL A 96 -6.26 -16.37 22.77
C VAL A 96 -5.27 -15.68 23.71
N THR A 97 -4.71 -14.54 23.30
CA THR A 97 -3.59 -13.91 24.02
C THR A 97 -3.92 -12.53 24.62
N GLY A 98 -5.09 -11.98 24.34
CA GLY A 98 -5.47 -10.61 24.72
C GLY A 98 -4.68 -9.50 24.00
N ARG A 99 -3.69 -9.85 23.16
CA ARG A 99 -2.81 -8.88 22.51
C ARG A 99 -3.51 -8.14 21.38
N LYS A 100 -3.15 -6.86 21.21
CA LYS A 100 -3.56 -6.04 20.05
C LYS A 100 -2.85 -6.54 18.80
N ILE A 101 -3.62 -6.92 17.79
CA ILE A 101 -3.13 -7.32 16.46
C ILE A 101 -3.50 -6.21 15.48
N LYS A 102 -2.50 -5.59 14.88
CA LYS A 102 -2.64 -4.50 13.91
C LYS A 102 -3.44 -4.93 12.68
N LYS A 103 -4.28 -4.03 12.18
CA LYS A 103 -4.96 -4.18 10.89
C LYS A 103 -4.41 -3.19 9.88
N TYR A 104 -4.51 -3.54 8.61
CA TYR A 104 -4.00 -2.78 7.48
C TYR A 104 -5.07 -2.68 6.40
N TYR A 105 -5.04 -1.57 5.67
CA TYR A 105 -5.89 -1.28 4.51
C TYR A 105 -5.09 -0.49 3.48
N SER A 106 -5.54 -0.44 2.22
CA SER A 106 -4.95 0.46 1.23
C SER A 106 -5.63 1.83 1.30
N PRO A 107 -4.87 2.94 1.36
CA PRO A 107 -5.47 4.28 1.28
C PRO A 107 -5.96 4.62 -0.14
N PHE A 108 -5.61 3.80 -1.13
CA PHE A 108 -6.04 3.95 -2.51
C PHE A 108 -7.41 3.32 -2.74
N LYS A 109 -8.23 3.95 -3.58
CA LYS A 109 -9.54 3.39 -3.98
C LYS A 109 -9.42 2.41 -5.14
N SER A 110 -8.48 2.65 -6.04
CA SER A 110 -8.21 1.83 -7.22
C SER A 110 -6.79 2.06 -7.70
N ILE A 111 -6.27 1.11 -8.48
CA ILE A 111 -4.96 1.19 -9.13
C ILE A 111 -5.13 0.74 -10.58
N SER A 112 -4.56 1.51 -11.50
CA SER A 112 -4.56 1.21 -12.93
C SER A 112 -3.19 1.51 -13.52
N ILE A 113 -2.70 0.64 -14.39
CA ILE A 113 -1.49 0.87 -15.18
C ILE A 113 -1.95 1.24 -16.59
N VAL A 114 -1.50 2.39 -17.07
CA VAL A 114 -1.74 2.86 -18.44
C VAL A 114 -0.39 2.96 -19.12
N ILE A 115 -0.25 2.32 -20.27
CA ILE A 115 0.94 2.36 -21.11
C ILE A 115 0.55 3.14 -22.36
N GLU A 116 1.25 4.25 -22.59
CA GLU A 116 1.11 5.06 -23.80
C GLU A 116 2.32 4.75 -24.69
N SER A 117 2.06 4.46 -25.97
CA SER A 117 3.05 4.12 -26.99
C SER A 117 3.15 5.22 -28.03
#